data_AF-A0A2P2PIN8-F1
#
_entry.id   AF-A0A2P2PIN8-F1
#
_cell.length_a   1.000
_cell.length_b   1.000
_cell.length_c   1.000
_cell.angle_alpha   90.00
_cell.angle_beta   90.00
_cell.angle_gamma   90.00
#
_symmetry.space_group_name_H-M   'P 1'
#
loop_
_entity.id
_entity.type
_entity.pdbx_description
1 polymer ?
#
loop_
_entity_poly.entity_id
_entity_poly.type
_entity_poly.pdbx_seq_one_letter_code
_entity_poly.pdbx_strand_id
1 'polypeptide(L)'
;MARAVEGHRRFLGHRTTVTPDRKGLVELFDKLENGQMAEAPSLSYLMQEMHKHRQGAPRKRRGPSPGIKGRARFRTEESFYENPYPECICRSKGAA
;
A
#
# COMPACT_ATOMS: atom_id res chain seq x y z
N MET A 1 -13.36 -1.84 -0.03
CA MET A 1 -13.43 -0.41 0.37
C MET A 1 -12.05 0.23 0.52
N ALA A 2 -11.13 -0.31 1.34
CA ALA A 2 -9.81 0.31 1.57
C ALA A 2 -9.01 0.64 0.29
N ARG A 3 -9.02 -0.25 -0.71
CA ARG A 3 -8.37 -0.04 -2.02
C ARG A 3 -8.91 1.16 -2.79
N ALA A 4 -10.23 1.35 -2.80
CA ALA A 4 -10.85 2.49 -3.46
C ALA A 4 -10.50 3.82 -2.77
N VAL A 5 -10.41 3.80 -1.43
CA VAL A 5 -9.95 4.96 -0.64
C VAL A 5 -8.51 5.30 -0.97
N GLU A 6 -7.65 4.29 -1.15
CA GLU A 6 -6.27 4.51 -1.58
C GLU A 6 -6.20 5.17 -2.97
N GLY A 7 -6.98 4.69 -3.94
CA GLY A 7 -7.04 5.31 -5.27
C GLY A 7 -7.56 6.75 -5.23
N HIS A 8 -8.57 7.03 -4.40
CA HIS A 8 -9.08 8.38 -4.19
C HIS A 8 -8.01 9.31 -3.59
N ARG A 9 -7.22 8.84 -2.61
CA ARG A 9 -6.07 9.59 -2.06
C ARG A 9 -4.97 9.84 -3.10
N ARG A 10 -4.77 8.93 -4.06
CA ARG A 10 -3.83 9.14 -5.17
C ARG A 10 -4.36 10.21 -6.14
N PHE A 11 -5.66 10.23 -6.40
CA PHE A 11 -6.32 11.17 -7.31
C PHE A 11 -6.30 12.62 -6.81
N LEU A 12 -6.60 12.87 -5.53
CA LEU A 12 -6.64 14.22 -4.95
C LEU A 12 -5.26 14.90 -4.74
N GLY A 13 -4.20 14.34 -5.34
CA GLY A 13 -2.82 14.69 -5.05
C GLY A 13 -2.20 13.66 -4.12
N HIS A 14 -1.06 13.10 -4.56
CA HIS A 14 -0.42 11.97 -3.88
C HIS A 14 -0.12 12.29 -2.41
N ARG A 15 -0.78 11.55 -1.52
CA ARG A 15 -0.43 11.47 -0.09
C ARG A 15 0.25 10.13 0.15
N THR A 16 1.31 10.13 0.96
CA THR A 16 1.93 8.89 1.42
C THR A 16 0.87 8.00 2.06
N THR A 17 0.79 6.77 1.57
CA THR A 17 0.00 5.69 2.16
C THR A 17 0.95 4.63 2.65
N VAL A 18 0.59 3.87 3.68
CA VAL A 18 1.38 2.72 4.14
C VAL A 18 0.47 1.51 4.05
N THR A 19 0.95 0.45 3.41
CA THR A 19 0.26 -0.84 3.46
C THR A 19 0.74 -1.59 4.71
N PRO A 20 -0.08 -1.72 5.76
CA PRO A 20 0.37 -2.32 7.00
C PRO A 20 0.70 -3.80 6.81
N ASP A 21 1.80 -4.24 7.40
CA ASP A 21 2.17 -5.65 7.50
C ASP A 21 1.38 -6.33 8.59
N ARG A 22 0.11 -6.61 8.28
CA ARG A 22 -0.86 -7.13 9.25
C ARG A 22 -0.36 -8.35 10.02
N LYS A 23 0.31 -9.31 9.38
CA LYS A 23 0.81 -10.50 10.05
C LYS A 23 1.96 -10.17 11.00
N GLY A 24 2.97 -9.45 10.52
CA GLY A 24 4.10 -9.06 11.34
C GLY A 24 3.69 -8.16 12.51
N LEU A 25 2.69 -7.28 12.32
CA LEU A 25 2.15 -6.44 13.39
C LEU A 25 1.51 -7.28 14.50
N VAL A 26 0.76 -8.33 14.15
CA VAL A 26 0.17 -9.24 15.15
C VAL A 26 1.28 -9.88 15.98
N GLU A 27 2.28 -10.49 15.34
CA GLU A 27 3.41 -11.12 16.04
C GLU A 27 4.21 -10.13 16.90
N LEU A 28 4.33 -8.87 16.45
CA LEU A 28 5.02 -7.81 17.17
C LEU A 28 4.24 -7.40 18.43
N PHE A 29 2.92 -7.28 18.33
CA PHE A 29 2.06 -6.98 19.48
C PHE A 29 1.99 -8.14 20.46
N ASP A 30 1.95 -9.39 19.99
CA ASP A 30 2.00 -10.56 20.87
C ASP A 30 3.27 -10.57 21.74
N LYS A 31 4.43 -10.22 21.15
CA LYS A 31 5.70 -10.11 21.89
C LYS A 31 5.69 -8.99 22.92
N LEU A 32 5.02 -7.87 22.59
CA LEU A 32 4.87 -6.74 23.51
C LEU A 32 4.01 -7.13 24.72
N GLU A 33 2.85 -7.75 24.48
CA GLU A 33 1.93 -8.20 25.54
C GLU A 33 2.57 -9.28 26.43
N ASN A 34 3.38 -10.16 25.86
CA ASN A 34 4.11 -11.18 26.61
C ASN A 34 5.34 -10.63 27.37
N GLY A 35 5.60 -9.32 27.33
CA GLY A 35 6.73 -8.68 28.00
C GLY A 35 8.10 -9.04 27.41
N GLN A 36 8.14 -9.60 26.19
CA GLN A 36 9.37 -9.99 25.51
C GLN A 36 10.07 -8.82 24.81
N MET A 37 9.44 -7.64 24.81
CA MET A 37 9.93 -6.43 24.14
C MET A 37 9.52 -5.18 24.92
N ALA A 38 10.38 -4.17 24.95
CA ALA A 38 10.06 -2.86 25.51
C ALA A 38 9.23 -2.01 24.52
N GLU A 39 8.26 -1.27 25.05
CA GLU A 39 7.31 -0.48 24.26
C GLU A 39 7.98 0.66 23.48
N ALA A 40 8.96 1.34 24.05
CA ALA A 40 9.76 2.35 23.34
C ALA A 40 11.22 2.30 23.81
N PRO A 41 12.23 2.50 22.93
CA PRO A 41 12.16 2.88 21.52
C PRO A 41 12.14 1.69 20.52
N SER A 42 12.19 0.44 20.99
CA SER A 42 12.31 -0.75 20.14
C SER A 42 11.12 -0.97 19.20
N LEU A 43 9.89 -0.74 19.66
CA LEU A 43 8.68 -0.97 18.88
C LEU A 43 8.60 -0.05 17.66
N SER A 44 8.83 1.26 17.87
CA SER A 44 8.71 2.27 16.81
C SER A 44 9.75 2.05 15.71
N TYR A 45 10.99 1.70 16.08
CA TYR A 45 12.03 1.33 15.13
C TYR A 45 11.64 0.11 14.29
N LEU A 46 11.18 -0.98 14.92
CA LEU A 46 10.74 -2.19 14.21
C LEU A 46 9.57 -1.90 13.29
N MET A 47 8.57 -1.14 13.74
CA MET A 47 7.44 -0.73 12.91
C MET A 47 7.90 0.07 11.68
N GLN A 48 8.83 1.01 11.84
CA GLN A 48 9.37 1.78 10.71
C GLN A 48 10.12 0.89 9.73
N GLU A 49 10.98 0.00 10.22
CA GLU A 49 11.78 -0.89 9.35
C GLU A 49 10.88 -1.87 8.58
N MET A 50 9.88 -2.47 9.23
CA MET A 50 8.91 -3.37 8.59
C MET A 50 8.12 -2.70 7.45
N HIS A 51 7.90 -1.39 7.55
CA HIS A 51 7.07 -0.64 6.60
C HIS A 51 7.87 0.26 5.65
N LYS A 52 9.21 0.27 5.75
CA LYS A 52 10.11 1.10 4.93
C LYS A 52 9.86 0.98 3.43
N HIS A 53 9.60 -0.24 2.95
CA HIS A 53 9.31 -0.53 1.53
C HIS A 53 7.81 -0.74 1.23
N ARG A 54 6.93 -0.43 2.18
CA ARG A 54 5.47 -0.57 2.05
C ARG A 54 4.75 0.77 1.95
N GLN A 55 5.52 1.83 1.67
CA GLN A 55 4.99 3.15 1.38
C GLN A 55 4.42 3.16 -0.05
N GLY A 56 3.17 3.55 -0.19
CA GLY A 56 2.54 3.79 -1.47
C GLY A 56 3.14 5.03 -2.10
N ALA A 57 3.67 4.87 -3.32
CA ALA A 57 4.10 5.95 -4.20
C ALA A 57 3.18 5.97 -5.44
N PRO A 58 3.16 7.06 -6.24
CA PRO A 58 2.52 7.04 -7.55
C PRO A 58 3.16 5.95 -8.41
N ARG A 59 2.36 4.98 -8.87
CA ARG A 59 2.83 3.88 -9.70
C ARG A 59 1.83 3.54 -10.80
N LYS A 60 2.29 2.83 -11.82
CA LYS A 60 1.39 2.22 -12.82
C LYS A 60 0.46 1.20 -12.18
N ARG A 61 -0.79 1.18 -12.63
CA ARG A 61 -1.77 0.15 -12.26
C ARG A 61 -1.24 -1.24 -12.63
N ARG A 62 -1.39 -2.19 -11.71
CA ARG A 62 -0.94 -3.58 -11.93
C ARG A 62 -1.94 -4.30 -12.82
N GLY A 63 -1.42 -4.93 -13.87
CA GLY A 63 -2.18 -5.84 -14.70
C GLY A 63 -2.55 -7.13 -13.95
N PRO A 64 -3.33 -8.02 -14.61
CA PRO A 64 -3.63 -9.33 -14.06
C PRO A 64 -2.35 -10.13 -13.84
N SER A 65 -2.41 -11.06 -12.88
CA SER A 65 -1.30 -11.97 -12.62
C SER A 65 -0.95 -12.79 -13.88
N PRO A 66 0.36 -13.00 -14.17
CA PRO A 66 0.79 -13.76 -15.34
C PRO A 66 0.12 -15.14 -15.42
N GLY A 67 -0.26 -15.55 -16.63
CA GLY A 67 -0.86 -16.87 -16.88
C GLY A 67 -2.37 -16.95 -16.68
N ILE A 68 -3.03 -15.95 -16.10
CA ILE A 68 -4.51 -15.94 -15.98
C ILE A 68 -5.16 -15.32 -17.21
N LYS A 69 -6.06 -16.07 -17.86
CA LYS A 69 -6.78 -15.66 -19.07
C LYS A 69 -8.29 -15.52 -18.84
N GLY A 70 -8.97 -14.92 -19.81
CA GLY A 70 -10.43 -14.76 -19.79
C GLY A 70 -10.93 -13.90 -18.62
N ARG A 71 -12.16 -14.16 -18.15
CA ARG A 71 -12.78 -13.39 -17.05
C ARG A 71 -12.05 -13.52 -15.71
N ALA A 72 -11.27 -14.58 -15.50
CA ALA A 72 -10.54 -14.78 -14.25
C ALA A 72 -9.49 -13.69 -14.00
N ARG A 73 -8.98 -13.06 -15.07
CA ARG A 73 -8.01 -11.96 -14.99
C ARG A 73 -8.54 -10.77 -14.19
N PHE A 74 -9.85 -10.50 -14.27
CA PHE A 74 -10.51 -9.37 -13.60
C PHE A 74 -10.48 -9.51 -12.06
N ARG A 75 -10.20 -10.72 -11.56
CA ARG A 75 -10.08 -10.98 -10.11
C ARG A 75 -8.71 -10.64 -9.56
N THR A 76 -7.67 -10.65 -10.40
CA THR A 76 -6.28 -10.42 -9.95
C THR A 76 -5.71 -9.10 -10.45
N GLU A 77 -6.29 -8.50 -11.49
CA GLU A 77 -5.92 -7.16 -11.91
C GLU A 77 -6.32 -6.12 -10.86
N GLU A 78 -5.53 -5.05 -10.79
CA GLU A 78 -5.88 -3.90 -9.98
C GLU A 78 -6.99 -3.11 -10.68
N SER A 79 -8.03 -2.74 -9.93
CA SER A 79 -9.14 -1.95 -10.49
C SER A 79 -8.74 -0.49 -10.72
N PHE A 80 -9.43 0.19 -11.63
CA PHE A 80 -9.28 1.63 -11.85
C PHE A 80 -9.46 2.44 -10.55
N TYR A 81 -10.46 2.08 -9.73
CA TYR A 81 -10.73 2.75 -8.46
C TYR A 81 -9.62 2.58 -7.42
N GLU A 82 -8.80 1.53 -7.54
CA GLU A 82 -7.63 1.33 -6.68
C GLU A 82 -6.43 2.15 -7.17
N ASN A 83 -6.27 2.30 -8.48
CA ASN A 83 -5.22 3.13 -9.06
C ASN A 83 -5.66 3.81 -10.38
N PRO A 84 -6.05 5.09 -10.32
CA PRO A 84 -6.47 5.83 -11.51
C PRO A 84 -5.30 6.29 -12.40
N TYR A 85 -4.04 6.01 -12.03
CA TYR A 85 -2.87 6.30 -12.87
C TYR A 85 -2.71 5.22 -13.96
N PRO A 86 -2.47 5.60 -15.23
CA PRO A 86 -2.13 6.95 -15.71
C PRO A 86 -3.31 7.81 -16.18
N GLU A 87 -4.54 7.30 -16.21
CA GLU A 87 -5.65 7.93 -16.93
C GLU A 87 -6.18 9.22 -16.31
N CYS A 88 -6.32 9.28 -14.97
CA CYS A 88 -6.96 10.41 -14.28
C CYS A 88 -6.03 11.16 -13.32
N ILE A 89 -4.74 10.85 -13.29
CA ILE A 89 -3.76 11.63 -12.53
C ILE A 89 -2.98 12.48 -13.54
N CYS A 90 -3.40 13.72 -13.73
CA CYS A 90 -2.72 14.66 -14.62
C CYS A 90 -1.31 14.95 -14.09
N ARG A 91 -0.29 14.88 -14.97
CA ARG A 91 0.98 15.55 -14.70
C ARG A 91 0.70 17.05 -14.67
N SER A 92 1.11 17.75 -13.61
CA SER A 92 1.16 19.22 -13.68
C SER A 92 2.06 19.60 -14.86
N LYS A 93 1.63 20.53 -15.71
CA LYS A 93 2.38 21.03 -16.87
C LYS A 93 3.62 21.86 -16.47
N GLY A 94 4.31 21.52 -15.37
CA GLY A 94 5.33 22.34 -14.73
C GLY A 94 6.60 21.60 -14.31
N ALA A 95 6.88 20.41 -14.85
CA ALA A 95 8.21 19.83 -14.79
C ALA A 95 8.78 19.84 -16.21
N ALA A 96 9.37 20.98 -16.57
CA ALA A 96 10.25 21.12 -17.72
C ALA A 96 11.56 20.37 -17.46
#